data_AF-A0A1H0U4H8-F1
#
_entry.id   AF-A0A1H0U4H8-F1
#
_cell.length_a   1.000
_cell.length_b   1.000
_cell.length_c   1.000
_cell.angle_alpha   90.00
_cell.angle_beta   90.00
_cell.angle_gamma   90.00
#
_symmetry.space_group_name_H-M   'P 1'
#
loop_
_entity.id
_entity.type
_entity.pdbx_description
1 polymer ?
#
loop_
_entity_poly.entity_id
_entity_poly.type
_entity_poly.pdbx_seq_one_letter_code
_entity_poly.pdbx_strand_id
1 'polypeptide(L)'
;MTTTRTRSDIGRSNRRRGADAERRVAGYLRDHGFPHAERAVRTGYSTDERTVADPGDLTGTPGLVWQVKDTQRWDVPKWMTETTRQAEEANADLGILVIRRRGQATAGLWWALLPLADLGYLYGGRNMLGFRNRTAPVWLQLDALCPLLLAAGYGEWA
;
A
#
# COMPACT_ATOMS: atom_id res chain seq x y z
N MET A 1 39.18 -0.04 -9.34
CA MET A 1 38.96 -0.61 -7.99
C MET A 1 37.46 -0.77 -7.79
N THR A 2 36.95 -2.00 -7.83
CA THR A 2 35.53 -2.28 -7.58
C THR A 2 35.36 -2.56 -6.10
N THR A 3 34.84 -1.59 -5.34
CA THR A 3 34.61 -1.76 -3.90
C THR A 3 33.44 -2.73 -3.70
N THR A 4 33.72 -3.94 -3.22
CA THR A 4 32.71 -4.94 -2.87
C THR A 4 31.85 -4.42 -1.71
N ARG A 5 30.55 -4.23 -1.94
CA ARG A 5 29.60 -3.82 -0.89
C ARG A 5 29.39 -4.92 0.13
N THR A 6 29.33 -4.57 1.41
CA THR A 6 29.02 -5.52 2.48
C THR A 6 27.52 -5.84 2.51
N ARG A 7 27.12 -6.96 3.15
CA ARG A 7 25.70 -7.29 3.37
C ARG A 7 24.96 -6.17 4.13
N SER A 8 25.65 -5.53 5.07
CA SER A 8 25.16 -4.40 5.86
C SER A 8 24.84 -3.19 4.97
N ASP A 9 25.72 -2.89 4.01
CA ASP A 9 25.52 -1.79 3.05
C ASP A 9 24.34 -2.08 2.12
N ILE A 10 24.23 -3.31 1.64
CA ILE A 10 23.09 -3.76 0.81
C ILE A 10 21.78 -3.61 1.60
N GLY A 11 21.76 -4.06 2.85
CA GLY A 11 20.59 -3.93 3.72
C GLY A 11 20.20 -2.48 3.98
N ARG A 12 21.17 -1.59 4.24
CA ARG A 12 20.93 -0.15 4.41
C ARG A 12 20.39 0.49 3.13
N SER A 13 20.97 0.14 1.98
CA SER A 13 20.52 0.62 0.67
C SER A 13 19.08 0.21 0.38
N ASN A 14 18.73 -1.05 0.64
CA ASN A 14 17.36 -1.55 0.44
C ASN A 14 16.35 -0.86 1.37
N ARG A 15 16.68 -0.67 2.65
CA ARG A 15 15.82 0.08 3.60
C ARG A 15 15.60 1.52 3.15
N ARG A 16 16.66 2.19 2.69
CA ARG A 16 16.57 3.55 2.14
C ARG A 16 15.68 3.59 0.89
N ARG A 17 15.82 2.61 -0.02
CA ARG A 17 14.99 2.50 -1.22
C ARG A 17 13.51 2.30 -0.88
N GLY A 18 13.20 1.43 0.06
CA GLY A 18 11.81 1.25 0.56
C GLY A 18 11.25 2.54 1.12
N ALA A 19 11.98 3.18 2.05
CA ALA A 19 11.55 4.45 2.64
C ALA A 19 11.42 5.60 1.61
N ASP A 20 12.20 5.61 0.53
CA ASP A 20 12.04 6.57 -0.57
C ASP A 20 10.76 6.26 -1.37
N ALA A 21 10.50 4.99 -1.68
CA ALA A 21 9.29 4.58 -2.39
C ALA A 21 8.02 4.92 -1.61
N GLU A 22 8.00 4.64 -0.30
CA GLU A 22 6.90 4.97 0.60
C GLU A 22 6.64 6.48 0.64
N ARG A 23 7.70 7.31 0.74
CA ARG A 23 7.56 8.78 0.71
C ARG A 23 7.01 9.29 -0.62
N ARG A 24 7.38 8.68 -1.75
CA ARG A 24 6.86 9.09 -3.08
C ARG A 24 5.37 8.80 -3.20
N VAL A 25 4.93 7.63 -2.73
CA VAL A 25 3.50 7.29 -2.72
C VAL A 25 2.75 8.23 -1.79
N ALA A 26 3.23 8.45 -0.56
CA ALA A 26 2.62 9.41 0.37
C ALA A 26 2.52 10.81 -0.24
N GLY A 27 3.60 11.31 -0.84
CA GLY A 27 3.61 12.62 -1.50
C GLY A 27 2.59 12.70 -2.64
N TYR A 28 2.52 11.67 -3.47
CA TYR A 28 1.51 11.60 -4.52
C TYR A 28 0.09 11.60 -3.96
N LEU A 29 -0.19 10.80 -2.92
CA LEU A 29 -1.51 10.75 -2.28
C LEU A 29 -1.92 12.11 -1.70
N ARG A 30 -0.99 12.82 -1.03
CA ARG A 30 -1.25 14.19 -0.52
C ARG A 30 -1.66 15.16 -1.61
N ASP A 31 -1.02 15.08 -2.76
CA ASP A 31 -1.32 15.95 -3.90
C ASP A 31 -2.61 15.54 -4.64
N HIS A 32 -3.23 14.40 -4.27
CA HIS A 32 -4.37 13.78 -4.98
C HIS A 32 -5.51 13.36 -4.03
N GLY A 33 -5.83 14.20 -3.05
CA GLY A 33 -7.04 14.05 -2.22
C GLY A 33 -6.86 13.29 -0.90
N PHE A 34 -5.61 13.08 -0.46
CA PHE A 34 -5.30 12.49 0.85
C PHE A 34 -4.28 13.37 1.60
N PRO A 35 -4.64 14.59 2.03
CA PRO A 35 -3.71 15.63 2.48
C PRO A 35 -2.88 15.23 3.70
N HIS A 36 -3.38 14.30 4.50
CA HIS A 36 -2.71 13.77 5.69
C HIS A 36 -1.85 12.54 5.41
N ALA A 37 -1.77 12.06 4.17
CA ALA A 37 -1.02 10.86 3.83
C ALA A 37 0.47 11.03 4.14
N GLU A 38 0.99 10.16 4.99
CA GLU A 38 2.40 10.16 5.37
C GLU A 38 2.94 8.73 5.46
N ARG A 39 4.26 8.60 5.43
CA ARG A 39 4.92 7.33 5.66
C ARG A 39 4.72 6.92 7.12
N ALA A 40 4.18 5.73 7.35
CA ALA A 40 4.04 5.20 8.69
C ALA A 40 5.41 5.01 9.35
N VAL A 41 5.55 5.47 10.59
CA VAL A 41 6.67 5.11 11.44
C VAL A 41 6.24 3.88 12.20
N ARG A 42 6.89 2.74 11.92
CA ARG A 42 6.66 1.51 12.68
C ARG A 42 7.15 1.71 14.11
N THR A 43 6.28 2.15 15.00
CA THR A 43 6.49 2.18 16.45
C THR A 43 5.91 0.96 17.15
N GLY A 44 5.44 -0.04 16.39
CA GLY A 44 4.93 -1.29 16.91
C GLY A 44 6.01 -2.03 17.70
N TYR A 45 5.97 -1.88 19.03
CA TYR A 45 6.58 -2.81 19.95
C TYR A 45 5.52 -3.86 20.29
N SER A 46 5.84 -5.13 20.05
CA SER A 46 5.10 -6.22 20.70
C SER A 46 5.59 -6.28 22.14
N THR A 47 4.71 -6.01 23.09
CA THR A 47 4.89 -6.43 24.48
C THR A 47 4.05 -7.68 24.72
N ASP A 48 4.36 -8.48 25.74
CA ASP A 48 3.63 -9.71 26.09
C ASP A 48 2.12 -9.46 26.33
N GLU A 49 1.70 -8.21 26.50
CA GLU A 49 0.35 -7.80 26.88
C GLU A 49 -0.41 -7.03 25.78
N ARG A 50 0.25 -6.58 24.70
CA ARG A 50 -0.42 -5.79 23.65
C ARG A 50 0.24 -5.94 22.28
N THR A 51 -0.50 -6.52 21.33
CA THR A 51 -0.17 -6.47 19.91
C THR A 51 -0.85 -5.25 19.29
N VAL A 52 -0.08 -4.21 18.95
CA VAL A 52 -0.58 -3.13 18.10
C VAL A 52 -0.60 -3.65 16.66
N ALA A 53 -1.76 -3.57 16.00
CA ALA A 53 -1.90 -3.98 14.60
C ALA A 53 -0.93 -3.18 13.71
N ASP A 54 -0.36 -3.85 12.70
CA ASP A 54 0.54 -3.20 11.74
C ASP A 54 -0.28 -2.21 10.88
N PRO A 55 -0.08 -0.89 10.99
CA PRO A 55 -0.87 0.09 10.26
C PRO A 55 -0.58 0.09 8.75
N GLY A 56 0.39 -0.71 8.29
CA GLY A 56 0.90 -0.69 6.92
C GLY A 56 2.07 0.28 6.77
N ASP A 57 2.41 0.59 5.52
CA ASP A 57 3.54 1.45 5.16
C ASP A 57 3.18 2.94 5.17
N LEU A 58 1.90 3.29 5.06
CA LEU A 58 1.38 4.66 5.03
C LEU A 58 0.28 4.85 6.10
N THR A 59 0.14 6.07 6.62
CA THR A 59 -0.90 6.48 7.56
C THR A 59 -1.53 7.82 7.12
N GLY A 60 -2.52 8.31 7.86
CA GLY A 60 -3.28 9.52 7.49
C GLY A 60 -4.31 9.26 6.39
N THR A 61 -4.67 8.00 6.16
CA THR A 61 -5.69 7.55 5.21
C THR A 61 -6.69 6.62 5.91
N PRO A 62 -7.65 7.16 6.70
CA PRO A 62 -8.59 6.34 7.46
C PRO A 62 -9.32 5.31 6.60
N GLY A 63 -9.50 4.09 7.14
CA GLY A 63 -10.14 2.97 6.43
C GLY A 63 -9.26 2.26 5.40
N LEU A 64 -8.03 2.73 5.15
CA LEU A 64 -7.12 2.17 4.14
C LEU A 64 -5.81 1.68 4.75
N VAL A 65 -5.39 0.47 4.36
CA VAL A 65 -4.05 -0.05 4.61
C VAL A 65 -3.27 -0.08 3.29
N TRP A 66 -2.03 0.43 3.32
CA TRP A 66 -1.17 0.50 2.16
C TRP A 66 0.10 -0.31 2.36
N GLN A 67 0.49 -1.08 1.35
CA GLN A 67 1.79 -1.73 1.30
C GLN A 67 2.52 -1.33 0.01
N VAL A 68 3.74 -0.79 0.11
CA VAL A 68 4.52 -0.26 -1.01
C VAL A 68 5.73 -1.15 -1.28
N LYS A 69 5.91 -1.59 -2.52
CA LYS A 69 7.05 -2.42 -2.95
C LYS A 69 7.83 -1.76 -4.07
N ASP A 70 9.12 -1.54 -3.85
CA ASP A 70 10.10 -1.18 -4.89
C ASP A 70 11.20 -2.24 -4.96
N THR A 71 10.93 -3.32 -5.70
CA THR A 71 11.83 -4.46 -5.84
C THR A 71 11.87 -4.98 -7.28
N GLN A 72 12.96 -5.67 -7.62
CA GLN A 72 13.12 -6.31 -8.92
C GLN A 72 12.44 -7.68 -9.00
N ARG A 73 12.29 -8.38 -7.87
CA ARG A 73 11.65 -9.70 -7.81
C ARG A 73 10.21 -9.53 -7.39
N TRP A 74 9.29 -9.95 -8.24
CA TRP A 74 7.85 -9.85 -7.99
C TRP A 74 7.34 -11.12 -7.33
N ASP A 75 6.62 -10.96 -6.22
CA ASP A 75 5.92 -12.03 -5.50
C ASP A 75 4.53 -11.51 -5.10
N VAL A 76 3.75 -11.19 -6.13
CA VAL A 76 2.44 -10.54 -5.98
C VAL A 76 1.47 -11.37 -5.15
N PRO A 77 1.34 -12.71 -5.32
CA PRO A 77 0.43 -13.50 -4.50
C PRO A 77 0.74 -13.38 -3.01
N LYS A 78 2.02 -13.49 -2.64
CA LYS A 78 2.45 -13.33 -1.25
C LYS A 78 2.11 -11.94 -0.71
N TRP A 79 2.47 -10.89 -1.44
CA TRP A 79 2.25 -9.52 -0.97
C TRP A 79 0.77 -9.16 -0.88
N MET A 80 -0.07 -9.67 -1.79
CA MET A 80 -1.52 -9.50 -1.69
C MET A 80 -2.06 -10.17 -0.43
N THR A 81 -1.69 -11.42 -0.15
CA THR A 81 -2.07 -12.11 1.10
C THR A 81 -1.62 -11.34 2.34
N GLU A 82 -0.38 -10.84 2.35
CA GLU A 82 0.14 -10.01 3.46
C GLU A 82 -0.67 -8.72 3.64
N THR A 83 -0.99 -8.04 2.54
CA THR A 83 -1.72 -6.76 2.55
C THR A 83 -3.17 -6.95 3.00
N THR A 84 -3.85 -7.99 2.52
CA THR A 84 -5.22 -8.34 2.96
C THR A 84 -5.24 -8.66 4.45
N ARG A 85 -4.29 -9.49 4.94
CA ARG A 85 -4.19 -9.81 6.36
C ARG A 85 -3.97 -8.55 7.21
N GLN A 86 -3.10 -7.64 6.78
CA GLN A 86 -2.87 -6.38 7.50
C GLN A 86 -4.15 -5.52 7.55
N ALA A 87 -4.89 -5.42 6.45
CA ALA A 87 -6.17 -4.70 6.42
C ALA A 87 -7.19 -5.31 7.39
N GLU A 88 -7.30 -6.64 7.43
CA GLU A 88 -8.16 -7.37 8.37
C GLU A 88 -7.74 -7.13 9.83
N GLU A 89 -6.45 -7.22 10.14
CA GLU A 89 -5.91 -6.99 11.49
C GLU A 89 -6.07 -5.53 11.95
N ALA A 90 -5.97 -4.57 11.03
CA ALA A 90 -6.19 -3.16 11.29
C ALA A 90 -7.68 -2.76 11.29
N ASN A 91 -8.59 -3.70 11.01
CA ASN A 91 -10.01 -3.44 10.79
C ASN A 91 -10.26 -2.32 9.77
N ALA A 92 -9.43 -2.29 8.72
CA ALA A 92 -9.54 -1.38 7.60
C ALA A 92 -10.50 -1.95 6.55
N ASP A 93 -11.10 -1.06 5.77
CA ASP A 93 -12.03 -1.46 4.73
C ASP A 93 -11.30 -2.10 3.55
N LEU A 94 -10.12 -1.57 3.20
CA LEU A 94 -9.36 -1.96 2.01
C LEU A 94 -7.87 -2.11 2.31
N GLY A 95 -7.27 -3.16 1.75
CA GLY A 95 -5.83 -3.36 1.67
C GLY A 95 -5.32 -3.12 0.24
N ILE A 96 -4.41 -2.18 0.06
CA ILE A 96 -3.92 -1.73 -1.25
C ILE A 96 -2.41 -1.98 -1.36
N LEU A 97 -2.03 -2.81 -2.32
CA LEU A 97 -0.64 -3.08 -2.66
C LEU A 97 -0.18 -2.18 -3.81
N VAL A 98 0.82 -1.32 -3.56
CA VAL A 98 1.41 -0.45 -4.57
C VAL A 98 2.78 -1.00 -4.97
N ILE A 99 2.98 -1.29 -6.26
CA ILE A 99 4.24 -1.82 -6.80
C ILE A 99 4.82 -0.84 -7.81
N ARG A 100 6.04 -0.38 -7.54
CA ARG A 100 6.77 0.47 -8.49
C ARG A 100 7.00 -0.24 -9.81
N ARG A 101 6.65 0.45 -10.91
CA ARG A 101 7.01 0.02 -12.26
C ARG A 101 8.48 0.34 -12.56
N ARG A 102 9.16 -0.60 -13.21
CA ARG A 102 10.57 -0.42 -13.60
C ARG A 102 10.70 0.80 -14.51
N GLY A 103 11.66 1.67 -14.19
CA GLY A 103 11.90 2.91 -14.93
C GLY A 103 10.87 4.02 -14.68
N GLN A 104 9.84 3.78 -13.86
CA GLN A 104 8.83 4.79 -13.57
C GLN A 104 9.17 5.55 -12.29
N ALA A 105 9.32 6.87 -12.39
CA ALA A 105 9.61 7.75 -11.27
C ALA A 105 8.34 8.30 -10.62
N THR A 106 7.29 8.53 -11.43
CA THR A 106 6.00 9.08 -11.00
C THR A 106 5.17 8.02 -10.30
N ALA A 107 4.83 8.24 -9.02
CA ALA A 107 4.12 7.27 -8.20
C ALA A 107 2.69 6.99 -8.69
N GLY A 108 1.98 7.99 -9.22
CA GLY A 108 0.65 7.80 -9.82
C GLY A 108 0.62 6.75 -10.93
N LEU A 109 1.72 6.62 -11.67
CA LEU A 109 1.83 5.64 -12.76
C LEU A 109 2.25 4.24 -12.27
N TRP A 110 2.46 4.03 -10.97
CA TRP A 110 2.79 2.71 -10.40
C TRP A 110 1.55 1.83 -10.36
N TRP A 111 1.75 0.51 -10.22
CA TRP A 111 0.63 -0.40 -10.10
C TRP A 111 0.04 -0.31 -8.70
N ALA A 112 -1.27 -0.17 -8.59
CA ALA A 112 -2.05 -0.39 -7.39
C ALA A 112 -2.88 -1.67 -7.58
N LEU A 113 -2.88 -2.52 -6.57
CA LEU A 113 -3.56 -3.80 -6.58
C LEU A 113 -4.46 -3.92 -5.35
N LEU A 114 -5.65 -4.45 -5.57
CA LEU A 114 -6.64 -4.81 -4.55
C LEU A 114 -7.45 -6.01 -5.06
N PRO A 115 -8.12 -6.76 -4.19
CA PRO A 115 -9.06 -7.79 -4.60
C PRO A 115 -10.16 -7.27 -5.53
N LEU A 116 -10.59 -8.10 -6.49
CA LEU A 116 -11.68 -7.76 -7.39
C LEU A 116 -12.99 -7.44 -6.65
N ALA A 117 -13.26 -8.14 -5.55
CA ALA A 117 -14.42 -7.85 -4.71
C ALA A 117 -14.40 -6.43 -4.12
N ASP A 118 -13.20 -5.92 -3.80
CA ASP A 118 -13.01 -4.61 -3.18
C ASP A 118 -13.12 -3.50 -4.23
N LEU A 119 -12.66 -3.74 -5.46
CA LEU A 119 -12.97 -2.85 -6.59
C LEU A 119 -14.48 -2.75 -6.86
N GLY A 120 -15.20 -3.88 -6.76
CA GLY A 120 -16.66 -3.89 -6.88
C GLY A 120 -17.37 -3.08 -5.80
N TYR A 121 -16.83 -3.10 -4.57
CA TYR A 121 -17.32 -2.26 -3.47
C TYR A 121 -17.17 -0.77 -3.77
N LEU A 122 -16.01 -0.33 -4.31
CA LEU A 122 -15.75 1.07 -4.67
C LEU A 122 -16.75 1.64 -5.70
N TYR A 123 -17.25 0.82 -6.63
CA TYR A 123 -18.14 1.29 -7.69
C TYR A 123 -19.63 1.25 -7.33
N GLY A 124 -20.04 0.40 -6.39
CA GLY A 124 -21.46 0.08 -6.17
C GLY A 124 -21.93 0.00 -4.71
N GLY A 125 -21.06 0.29 -3.73
CA GLY A 125 -21.39 0.26 -2.29
C GLY A 125 -21.82 -1.12 -1.76
N ARG A 126 -21.66 -2.17 -2.56
CA ARG A 126 -22.03 -3.56 -2.22
C ARG A 126 -20.89 -4.48 -2.63
N ASN A 127 -20.57 -5.46 -1.80
CA ASN A 127 -19.69 -6.55 -2.20
C ASN A 127 -20.45 -7.48 -3.16
N MET A 128 -20.53 -7.07 -4.44
CA MET A 128 -21.33 -7.77 -5.45
C MET A 128 -20.75 -9.14 -5.85
N LEU A 129 -19.48 -9.38 -5.52
CA LEU A 129 -18.69 -10.49 -6.07
C LEU A 129 -18.36 -11.60 -5.06
N GLY A 130 -18.68 -11.42 -3.77
CA GLY A 130 -18.56 -12.43 -2.72
C GLY A 130 -17.12 -12.90 -2.43
N PHE A 131 -16.97 -13.87 -1.52
CA PHE A 131 -15.67 -14.32 -1.00
C PHE A 131 -14.72 -14.92 -2.05
N ARG A 132 -15.23 -15.55 -3.12
CA ARG A 132 -14.40 -16.17 -4.18
C ARG A 132 -13.50 -15.16 -4.90
N ASN A 133 -13.88 -13.89 -4.90
CA ASN A 133 -13.17 -12.82 -5.59
C ASN A 133 -12.29 -11.97 -4.66
N ARG A 134 -12.18 -12.34 -3.37
CA ARG A 134 -11.27 -11.68 -2.41
C ARG A 134 -9.79 -12.02 -2.64
N THR A 135 -9.49 -13.02 -3.45
CA THR A 135 -8.11 -13.44 -3.74
C THR A 135 -7.65 -13.09 -5.15
N ALA A 136 -8.57 -12.69 -6.05
CA ALA A 136 -8.25 -12.32 -7.42
C ALA A 136 -7.77 -10.85 -7.44
N PRO A 137 -6.48 -10.58 -7.68
CA PRO A 137 -5.99 -9.21 -7.69
C PRO A 137 -6.38 -8.51 -9.00
N VAL A 138 -6.93 -7.31 -8.89
CA VAL A 138 -7.07 -6.39 -10.02
C VAL A 138 -5.90 -5.43 -10.01
N TRP A 139 -5.40 -5.11 -11.20
CA TRP A 139 -4.28 -4.20 -11.39
C TRP A 139 -4.79 -2.94 -12.07
N LEU A 140 -4.44 -1.79 -11.50
CA LEU A 140 -4.69 -0.48 -12.07
C LEU A 140 -3.52 0.44 -11.77
N GLN A 141 -3.46 1.60 -12.42
CA GLN A 141 -2.50 2.63 -12.02
C GLN A 141 -3.02 3.33 -10.76
N LEU A 142 -2.10 3.81 -9.91
CA LEU A 142 -2.46 4.51 -8.69
C LEU A 142 -3.28 5.79 -8.98
N ASP A 143 -2.97 6.47 -10.08
CA ASP A 143 -3.72 7.65 -10.55
C ASP A 143 -5.16 7.34 -10.95
N ALA A 144 -5.44 6.13 -11.43
CA ALA A 144 -6.78 5.65 -11.71
C ALA A 144 -7.51 5.20 -10.44
N LEU A 145 -6.79 4.67 -9.44
CA LEU A 145 -7.38 4.24 -8.17
C LEU A 145 -7.81 5.42 -7.30
N CYS A 146 -7.00 6.48 -7.20
CA CYS A 146 -7.27 7.61 -6.30
C CYS A 146 -8.67 8.24 -6.52
N PRO A 147 -9.11 8.56 -7.75
CA PRO A 147 -10.47 9.05 -7.99
C PRO A 147 -11.57 8.08 -7.57
N LEU A 148 -11.35 6.77 -7.69
CA LEU A 148 -12.32 5.76 -7.26
C LEU A 148 -12.44 5.71 -5.74
N LEU A 149 -11.31 5.83 -5.03
CA LEU A 149 -11.31 5.94 -3.57
C LEU A 149 -12.03 7.20 -3.09
N LEU A 150 -11.75 8.34 -3.74
CA LEU A 150 -12.42 9.62 -3.46
C LEU A 150 -13.93 9.52 -3.68
N ALA A 151 -14.35 8.93 -4.80
CA ALA A 151 -15.77 8.72 -5.09
C ALA A 151 -16.47 7.79 -4.09
N ALA A 152 -15.74 6.86 -3.48
CA ALA A 152 -16.23 5.98 -2.43
C ALA A 152 -16.20 6.61 -1.02
N GLY A 153 -15.75 7.86 -0.88
CA GLY A 153 -15.74 8.60 0.38
C GLY A 153 -14.46 8.47 1.21
N TYR A 154 -13.41 7.85 0.66
CA TYR A 154 -12.07 7.94 1.26
C TYR A 154 -11.41 9.26 0.86
N GLY A 155 -10.41 9.71 1.62
CA GLY A 155 -9.71 10.96 1.31
C GLY A 155 -10.26 12.15 2.10
N GLU A 156 -10.25 13.34 1.51
CA GLU A 156 -10.25 14.60 2.26
C GLU A 156 -11.42 14.75 3.27
N TRP A 157 -11.05 14.66 4.55
CA TRP A 157 -11.70 15.26 5.71
C TRP A 157 -10.90 16.51 6.09
N ALA A 158 -11.58 17.57 6.53
CA ALA A 158 -10.96 18.76 7.12
C ALA A 158 -10.77 18.60 8.64
#